data_AF-A0A540N4X2-F1
#
_entry.id   AF-A0A540N4X2-F1
#
_cell.length_a   1.000
_cell.length_b   1.000
_cell.length_c   1.000
_cell.angle_alpha   90.00
_cell.angle_beta   90.00
_cell.angle_gamma   90.00
#
_symmetry.space_group_name_H-M   'P 1'
#
loop_
_entity.id
_entity.type
_entity.pdbx_description
1 polymer ?
#
loop_
_entity_poly.entity_id
_entity_poly.type
_entity_poly.pdbx_seq_one_letter_code
_entity_poly.pdbx_strand_id
1 'polypeptide(L)'
;MKTKSNLLFKYKAPNHNVFKVDGAGFKECTKPTENDKAPPLTSGNDKIKLTTAGNKWYICSVSNHCADKGMKLFITVADESSAARSLIWSGSYQVFIATVIAIVAIVV
;
A
#
# COMPACT_ATOMS: atom_id res chain seq x y z
N MET A 1 -3.11 3.87 -3.07
CA MET A 1 -2.75 4.80 -1.98
C MET A 1 -1.25 5.04 -2.01
N LYS A 2 -0.71 6.06 -1.33
CA LYS A 2 0.75 6.32 -1.27
C LYS A 2 1.29 6.15 0.15
N THR A 3 2.59 5.91 0.29
CA THR A 3 3.26 5.92 1.60
C THR A 3 3.09 7.29 2.27
N LYS A 4 3.28 7.36 3.60
CA LYS A 4 3.09 8.55 4.46
C LYS A 4 1.65 9.10 4.55
N SER A 5 0.70 8.55 3.80
CA SER A 5 -0.74 8.84 3.96
C SER A 5 -1.37 8.04 5.11
N ASN A 6 -2.60 8.41 5.50
CA ASN A 6 -3.37 7.72 6.53
C ASN A 6 -4.58 7.01 5.93
N LEU A 7 -4.79 5.77 6.37
CA LEU A 7 -6.03 5.03 6.17
C LEU A 7 -6.87 5.14 7.45
N LEU A 8 -8.13 5.56 7.32
CA LEU A 8 -9.03 5.76 8.45
C LEU A 8 -10.19 4.76 8.38
N PHE A 9 -10.37 3.98 9.44
CA PHE A 9 -11.53 3.12 9.62
C PHE A 9 -12.49 3.77 10.62
N LYS A 10 -13.68 4.13 10.14
CA LYS A 10 -14.78 4.63 10.99
C LYS A 10 -15.88 3.59 11.04
N TYR A 11 -16.29 3.20 12.25
CA TYR A 11 -17.34 2.22 12.47
C TYR A 11 -17.92 2.35 13.89
N LYS A 12 -19.12 1.80 14.12
CA LYS A 12 -19.72 1.78 15.45
C LYS A 12 -19.04 0.73 16.33
N ALA A 13 -18.32 1.14 17.36
CA ALA A 13 -17.84 0.24 18.40
C ALA A 13 -19.01 -0.23 19.30
N PRO A 14 -19.00 -1.47 19.82
CA PRO A 14 -18.00 -2.53 19.63
C PRO A 14 -18.33 -3.48 18.46
N ASN A 15 -19.21 -3.09 17.53
CA ASN A 15 -19.79 -4.00 16.54
C ASN A 15 -18.84 -4.42 15.41
N HIS A 16 -17.71 -3.72 15.27
CA HIS A 16 -16.69 -4.03 14.27
C HIS A 16 -15.30 -3.88 14.87
N ASN A 17 -14.32 -4.46 14.20
CA ASN A 17 -12.91 -4.34 14.52
C ASN A 17 -12.09 -4.34 13.21
N VAL A 18 -10.81 -4.03 13.33
CA VAL A 18 -9.87 -4.07 12.20
C VAL A 18 -8.69 -4.94 12.54
N PHE A 19 -8.57 -6.07 11.85
CA PHE A 19 -7.36 -6.87 11.83
C PHE A 19 -6.56 -6.59 10.56
N LYS A 20 -5.24 -6.44 10.70
CA LYS A 20 -4.31 -6.51 9.57
C LYS A 20 -3.93 -7.96 9.33
N VAL A 21 -4.15 -8.45 8.12
CA VAL A 21 -3.87 -9.82 7.70
C VAL A 21 -2.94 -9.86 6.50
N ASP A 22 -2.52 -11.06 6.10
CA ASP A 22 -1.90 -11.30 4.80
C ASP A 22 -2.95 -11.72 3.76
N GLY A 23 -2.50 -12.07 2.55
CA GLY A 23 -3.38 -12.48 1.46
C GLY A 23 -4.19 -13.74 1.75
N ALA A 24 -3.62 -14.71 2.48
CA ALA A 24 -4.32 -15.94 2.85
C ALA A 24 -5.41 -15.64 3.89
N GLY A 25 -5.06 -14.92 4.97
CA GLY A 25 -6.03 -14.49 5.97
C GLY A 25 -7.14 -13.60 5.41
N PHE A 26 -6.86 -12.81 4.37
CA PHE A 26 -7.87 -12.01 3.67
C PHE A 26 -8.83 -12.85 2.82
N LYS A 27 -8.31 -13.87 2.14
CA LYS A 27 -9.11 -14.76 1.30
C LYS A 27 -10.01 -15.63 2.16
N GLU A 28 -9.43 -16.26 3.18
CA GLU A 28 -10.10 -17.20 4.08
C GLU A 28 -10.76 -16.52 5.28
N CYS A 29 -10.75 -15.18 5.35
CA CYS A 29 -11.32 -14.39 6.46
C CYS A 29 -10.85 -14.83 7.85
N THR A 30 -9.59 -15.22 7.96
CA THR A 30 -8.99 -15.74 9.20
C THR A 30 -8.23 -14.62 9.92
N LYS A 31 -8.59 -14.38 11.19
CA LYS A 31 -7.85 -13.44 12.04
C LYS A 31 -6.54 -14.06 12.54
N PRO A 32 -5.49 -13.27 12.79
CA PRO A 32 -4.26 -13.77 13.39
C PRO A 32 -4.53 -14.41 14.77
N THR A 33 -3.79 -15.46 15.07
CA THR A 33 -3.67 -16.08 16.38
C THR A 33 -2.88 -15.17 17.33
N GLU A 34 -3.12 -15.30 18.64
CA GLU A 34 -2.54 -14.42 19.67
C GLU A 34 -1.00 -14.45 19.70
N ASN A 35 -0.40 -15.55 19.24
CA ASN A 35 1.05 -15.72 19.16
C ASN A 35 1.69 -15.02 17.94
N ASP A 36 0.89 -14.66 16.94
CA ASP A 36 1.41 -14.33 15.61
C ASP A 36 1.36 -12.84 15.26
N LYS A 37 0.45 -12.03 15.84
CA LYS A 37 0.34 -10.58 15.54
C LYS A 37 -0.27 -9.73 16.66
N ALA A 38 -0.16 -8.42 16.46
CA ALA A 38 -0.78 -7.37 17.27
C ALA A 38 -2.32 -7.54 17.38
N PRO A 39 -2.91 -7.09 18.51
CA PRO A 39 -4.35 -7.12 18.76
C PRO A 39 -5.13 -6.31 17.70
N PRO A 40 -6.44 -6.57 17.54
CA PRO A 40 -7.27 -5.79 16.62
C PRO A 40 -7.38 -4.34 17.09
N LEU A 41 -7.63 -3.45 16.13
CA LEU A 41 -8.09 -2.09 16.43
C LEU A 41 -9.61 -2.12 16.65
N THR A 42 -10.07 -1.43 17.69
CA THR A 42 -11.45 -1.53 18.19
C THR A 42 -12.08 -0.19 18.59
N SER A 43 -11.42 0.94 18.32
CA SER A 43 -11.88 2.25 18.83
C SER A 43 -13.11 2.80 18.11
N GLY A 44 -13.43 2.31 16.91
CA GLY A 44 -14.45 2.89 16.04
C GLY A 44 -13.96 4.07 15.19
N ASN A 45 -12.74 4.55 15.40
CA ASN A 45 -12.11 5.63 14.62
C ASN A 45 -10.59 5.38 14.50
N ASP A 46 -10.22 4.25 13.90
CA ASP A 46 -8.84 3.79 13.87
C ASP A 46 -8.06 4.37 12.69
N LYS A 47 -6.94 5.02 12.97
CA LYS A 47 -6.04 5.59 11.98
C LYS A 47 -4.79 4.74 11.80
N ILE A 48 -4.53 4.29 10.58
CA ILE A 48 -3.35 3.52 10.21
C ILE A 48 -2.47 4.36 9.29
N LYS A 49 -1.24 4.65 9.74
CA LYS A 49 -0.24 5.31 8.89
C LYS A 49 0.36 4.29 7.92
N LEU A 50 0.30 4.59 6.63
CA LEU A 50 0.84 3.71 5.58
C LEU A 50 2.33 4.00 5.38
N THR A 51 3.20 3.28 6.09
CA THR A 51 4.65 3.53 6.06
C THR A 51 5.40 2.77 4.98
N THR A 52 4.84 1.67 4.48
CA THR A 52 5.48 0.79 3.51
C THR A 52 4.63 0.62 2.26
N ALA A 53 5.30 0.58 1.11
CA ALA A 53 4.66 0.24 -0.15
C ALA A 53 4.20 -1.23 -0.18
N GLY A 54 3.51 -1.59 -1.25
CA GLY A 54 2.96 -2.92 -1.48
C GLY A 54 1.54 -3.09 -0.97
N ASN A 55 1.09 -4.33 -1.05
CA ASN A 55 -0.26 -4.74 -0.73
C ASN A 55 -0.50 -4.76 0.78
N LYS A 56 -1.68 -4.29 1.19
CA LYS A 56 -2.17 -4.34 2.57
C LYS A 56 -3.58 -4.92 2.58
N TRP A 57 -3.85 -5.78 3.55
CA TRP A 57 -5.14 -6.46 3.70
C TRP A 57 -5.67 -6.25 5.11
N TYR A 58 -6.97 -5.95 5.18
CA TYR A 58 -7.68 -5.70 6.43
C TYR A 58 -9.01 -6.43 6.44
N ILE A 59 -9.41 -6.98 7.58
CA ILE A 59 -10.69 -7.67 7.76
C ILE A 59 -11.36 -7.24 9.06
N CYS A 60 -12.69 -7.39 9.12
CA CYS A 60 -13.44 -7.42 10.37
C CYS A 60 -13.73 -8.88 10.74
N SER A 61 -13.33 -9.29 11.94
CA SER A 61 -13.49 -10.69 12.38
C SER A 61 -14.76 -10.92 13.20
N VAL A 62 -15.68 -9.96 13.23
CA VAL A 62 -16.91 -10.09 14.03
C VAL A 62 -17.90 -10.98 13.27
N SER A 63 -18.19 -12.15 13.84
CA SER A 63 -19.14 -13.13 13.28
C SER A 63 -18.89 -13.34 11.77
N ASN A 64 -19.91 -13.18 10.93
CA ASN A 64 -19.84 -13.36 9.49
C ASN A 64 -19.57 -12.08 8.69
N HIS A 65 -19.08 -11.02 9.32
CA HIS A 65 -18.85 -9.74 8.64
C HIS A 65 -17.84 -9.86 7.49
N CYS A 66 -16.75 -10.62 7.63
CA CYS A 66 -15.79 -10.80 6.54
C CYS A 66 -16.26 -11.78 5.46
N ALA A 67 -16.60 -13.02 5.84
CA ALA A 67 -16.81 -14.12 4.88
C ALA A 67 -18.09 -13.93 4.06
N ASP A 68 -19.21 -13.66 4.72
CA ASP A 68 -20.52 -13.62 4.06
C ASP A 68 -20.88 -12.20 3.62
N LYS A 69 -20.52 -11.19 4.43
CA LYS A 69 -20.88 -9.78 4.17
C LYS A 69 -19.79 -8.97 3.50
N GLY A 70 -18.61 -9.55 3.27
CA GLY A 70 -17.53 -8.90 2.52
C GLY A 70 -16.89 -7.70 3.21
N MET A 71 -16.98 -7.57 4.54
CA MET A 71 -16.32 -6.52 5.32
C MET A 71 -14.80 -6.74 5.41
N LYS A 72 -14.14 -6.48 4.29
CA LYS A 72 -12.70 -6.60 4.11
C LYS A 72 -12.21 -5.58 3.10
N LEU A 73 -10.98 -5.09 3.30
CA LEU A 73 -10.35 -4.09 2.44
C LEU A 73 -8.97 -4.56 1.98
N PHE A 74 -8.77 -4.55 0.67
CA PHE A 74 -7.48 -4.68 0.02
C PHE A 74 -7.06 -3.34 -0.59
N ILE A 75 -5.82 -2.93 -0.33
CA ILE A 75 -5.25 -1.73 -0.95
C ILE A 75 -3.83 -2.03 -1.43
N THR A 76 -3.44 -1.38 -2.53
CA THR A 76 -2.05 -1.27 -2.95
C THR A 76 -1.52 0.12 -2.60
N VAL A 77 -0.39 0.13 -1.89
CA VAL A 77 0.33 1.34 -1.48
C VAL A 77 1.54 1.52 -2.39
N ALA A 78 1.58 2.59 -3.16
CA ALA A 78 2.74 3.00 -3.93
C ALA A 78 3.72 3.76 -3.02
N ASP A 79 5.02 3.68 -3.32
CA ASP A 79 5.98 4.55 -2.67
C ASP A 79 5.86 5.97 -3.24
N GLU A 80 5.75 6.97 -2.36
CA GLU A 80 5.81 8.39 -2.69
C GLU A 80 7.02 8.73 -3.58
N SER A 81 8.17 8.07 -3.38
CA SER A 81 9.39 8.31 -4.16
C SER A 81 9.33 7.79 -5.61
N SER A 82 8.47 6.80 -5.89
CA SER A 82 8.40 6.17 -7.21
C SER A 82 7.83 7.10 -8.30
N ALA A 83 6.95 8.04 -7.92
CA ALA A 83 6.45 9.05 -8.85
C ALA A 83 7.53 10.10 -9.20
N ALA A 84 8.40 10.46 -8.24
CA ALA A 84 9.50 11.38 -8.48
C ALA A 84 10.62 10.76 -9.34
N ARG A 85 10.87 9.45 -9.23
CA ARG A 85 11.88 8.75 -10.05
C ARG A 85 11.50 8.65 -11.53
N SER A 86 10.22 8.55 -11.87
CA SER A 86 9.77 8.49 -13.26
C SER A 86 10.00 9.81 -14.02
N LEU A 87 9.87 10.94 -13.32
CA LEU A 87 10.16 12.26 -13.88
C LEU A 87 11.66 12.54 -14.05
N ILE A 88 12.52 11.86 -13.30
CA ILE A 88 13.97 12.05 -13.37
C ILE A 88 14.62 11.15 -14.45
N TRP A 89 14.07 9.95 -14.70
CA TRP A 89 14.54 9.06 -15.79
C TRP A 89 14.10 9.57 -17.17
N SER A 90 12.93 10.19 -17.29
CA SER A 90 12.46 10.74 -18.57
C SER A 90 13.35 11.87 -19.11
N GLY A 91 14.26 12.41 -18.28
CA GLY A 91 15.17 13.51 -18.64
C GLY A 91 16.63 13.12 -18.90
N SER A 92 17.04 11.86 -18.79
CA SER A 92 18.47 11.47 -18.84
C SER A 92 18.93 10.76 -20.13
N TYR A 93 18.02 10.43 -21.05
CA TYR A 93 18.36 9.93 -22.39
C TYR A 93 18.64 11.04 -23.42
N GLN A 94 18.67 12.31 -23.01
CA GLN A 94 18.95 13.45 -23.90
C GLN A 94 20.31 14.14 -23.63
N VAL A 95 21.07 13.77 -22.59
CA VAL A 95 22.32 14.48 -22.26
C VAL A 95 23.59 13.71 -22.65
N PHE A 96 23.50 12.43 -23.04
CA PHE A 96 24.69 11.64 -23.41
C PHE A 96 24.83 11.27 -24.89
N ILE A 97 23.88 11.64 -25.77
CA ILE A 97 23.95 11.28 -27.21
C ILE A 97 24.19 12.49 -28.14
N ALA A 98 24.03 13.75 -27.68
CA ALA A 98 24.19 14.91 -28.58
C ALA A 98 25.63 15.47 -28.67
N THR A 99 26.56 15.11 -27.79
CA THR A 99 27.96 15.60 -27.87
C THR A 99 28.84 14.79 -28.83
N VAL A 100 28.35 13.68 -29.40
CA VAL A 100 29.12 12.85 -30.33
C VAL A 100 28.99 13.32 -31.79
N ILE A 101 27.98 14.13 -32.14
CA ILE A 101 27.77 14.59 -33.52
C ILE A 101 28.73 15.73 -33.93
N ALA A 102 29.28 16.49 -32.97
CA ALA A 102 30.18 17.60 -33.29
C ALA A 102 31.64 17.18 -33.62
N ILE A 103 32.04 15.94 -33.30
CA ILE A 103 33.43 15.50 -33.48
C ILE A 103 33.66 14.86 -34.86
N VAL A 104 32.61 14.36 -35.52
CA VAL A 104 32.75 13.71 -36.84
C VAL A 104 32.81 14.73 -38.00
N ALA A 105 32.31 15.96 -37.80
CA ALA A 105 32.32 17.00 -38.84
C ALA A 105 33.66 17.77 -38.97
N ILE A 106 34.68 17.42 -38.19
CA ILE A 106 36.02 18.06 -38.26
C ILE A 106 37.02 17.19 -39.05
N VAL A 107 36.64 15.97 -39.45
CA VAL A 107 37.53 15.06 -40.18
C VAL A 107 36.79 14.34 -41.30
N VAL A 108 36.32 15.07 -42.32
CA VAL A 108 36.35 14.72 -43.76
C VAL A 108 36.23 16.01 -44.58
#